data_AF-A0A1I7T4Z1-F1
#
_entry.id   AF-A0A1I7T4Z1-F1
#
_cell.length_a   1.000
_cell.length_b   1.000
_cell.length_c   1.000
_cell.angle_alpha   90.00
_cell.angle_beta   90.00
_cell.angle_gamma   90.00
#
_symmetry.space_group_name_H-M   'P 1'
#
loop_
_entity.id
_entity.type
_entity.pdbx_description
1 polymer ?
#
loop_
_entity_poly.entity_id
_entity_poly.type
_entity_poly.pdbx_seq_one_letter_code
_entity_poly.pdbx_strand_id
1 'polypeptide(L)'
;MAWQTGVSRVNYDYDSMGKITQTDYNNGSIVAFKVDSSDGSCPKGTNPPTFDNQNATGTLFIEDEETFPRYVYYSISFTGGIWKVSYRVNVSCSSDFFDYYEGNDGTSICITGYIDMSNKTTSGYSYQNSVDYCWERKSYPIGIWNSEEANHISNLVLSLRSSLDSIAKTNNTYIRIDGIRKANCQMTPETAECMSVEGFTFTGLPVENFDAYDWVTDSSAMETFDDNCIVMILNGTDPIKMDVRRFEVSKISEIQMDFSCFSTGSPLPPKMILCSSAAWIF
;
A
#
# COMPACT_ATOMS: atom_id res chain seq x y z
N MET A 1 14.07 -12.70 -21.81
CA MET A 1 14.95 -13.58 -22.65
C MET A 1 15.62 -12.72 -23.70
N ALA A 2 16.84 -13.04 -24.10
CA ALA A 2 17.54 -12.31 -25.17
C ALA A 2 17.82 -13.23 -26.36
N TRP A 3 17.58 -12.74 -27.57
CA TRP A 3 17.88 -13.42 -28.82
C TRP A 3 18.90 -12.62 -29.62
N GLN A 4 19.87 -13.33 -30.19
CA GLN A 4 20.87 -12.75 -31.08
C GLN A 4 20.92 -13.54 -32.40
N THR A 5 20.89 -12.79 -33.51
CA THR A 5 21.16 -13.28 -34.88
C THR A 5 22.11 -12.31 -35.58
N GLY A 6 23.31 -12.78 -35.93
CA GLY A 6 24.37 -11.91 -36.42
C GLY A 6 24.72 -10.79 -35.41
N VAL A 7 24.54 -9.53 -35.83
CA VAL A 7 24.78 -8.32 -35.02
C VAL A 7 23.53 -7.81 -34.29
N SER A 8 22.35 -8.32 -34.62
CA SER A 8 21.08 -7.86 -34.04
C SER A 8 20.81 -8.55 -32.71
N ARG A 9 20.42 -7.77 -31.70
CA ARG A 9 19.99 -8.25 -30.38
C ARG A 9 18.57 -7.78 -30.10
N VAL A 10 17.70 -8.70 -29.68
CA VAL A 10 16.31 -8.43 -29.31
C VAL A 10 16.06 -8.97 -27.92
N ASN A 11 15.49 -8.13 -27.05
CA ASN A 11 14.97 -8.56 -25.76
C ASN A 11 13.47 -8.82 -25.90
N TYR A 12 13.00 -9.88 -25.26
CA TYR A 12 11.58 -10.24 -25.22
C TYR A 12 11.02 -10.06 -23.81
N ASP A 13 9.84 -9.45 -23.75
CA ASP A 13 9.02 -9.34 -22.55
C ASP A 13 8.52 -10.71 -22.14
N TYR A 14 8.44 -10.94 -20.83
CA TYR A 14 8.11 -12.26 -20.28
C TYR A 14 6.72 -12.77 -20.68
N ASP A 15 5.77 -11.87 -20.93
CA ASP A 15 4.38 -12.15 -21.32
C ASP A 15 4.24 -12.40 -22.83
N SER A 16 5.19 -11.90 -23.62
CA SER A 16 5.32 -12.19 -25.06
C SER A 16 6.07 -13.50 -25.35
N MET A 17 6.59 -14.17 -24.31
CA MET A 17 7.41 -15.38 -24.48
C MET A 17 6.56 -16.60 -24.87
N GLY A 18 6.61 -16.96 -26.15
CA GLY A 18 5.99 -18.15 -26.71
C GLY A 18 6.83 -19.43 -26.60
N LYS A 19 6.72 -20.28 -27.63
CA LYS A 19 7.49 -21.52 -27.78
C LYS A 19 8.78 -21.23 -28.55
N ILE A 20 9.89 -21.83 -28.11
CA ILE A 20 11.19 -21.65 -28.75
C ILE A 20 11.64 -23.02 -29.28
N THR A 21 11.69 -23.16 -30.60
CA THR A 21 12.16 -24.39 -31.25
C THR A 21 13.67 -24.42 -31.26
N GLN A 22 14.26 -25.50 -30.80
CA GLN A 22 15.69 -25.73 -30.90
C GLN A 22 16.06 -25.98 -32.36
N THR A 23 16.98 -25.17 -32.88
CA THR A 23 17.55 -25.34 -34.23
C THR A 23 18.85 -26.12 -34.18
N ASP A 24 19.32 -26.57 -35.33
CA ASP A 24 20.68 -27.12 -35.47
C ASP A 24 21.75 -26.01 -35.35
N TYR A 25 22.99 -26.43 -35.08
CA TYR A 25 24.14 -25.54 -34.87
C TYR A 25 24.41 -24.61 -36.05
N ASN A 26 24.01 -24.99 -37.27
CA ASN A 26 24.27 -24.26 -38.50
C ASN A 26 23.45 -22.97 -38.65
N ASN A 27 22.35 -22.84 -37.90
CA ASN A 27 21.40 -21.72 -38.03
C ASN A 27 21.83 -20.45 -37.25
N GLY A 28 22.96 -20.47 -36.52
CA GLY A 28 23.64 -19.27 -35.99
C GLY A 28 22.85 -18.39 -35.01
N SER A 29 21.66 -18.82 -34.58
CA SER A 29 20.82 -18.10 -33.64
C SER A 29 21.14 -18.52 -32.21
N ILE A 30 21.41 -17.54 -31.35
CA ILE A 30 21.70 -17.76 -29.93
C ILE A 30 20.55 -17.23 -29.11
N VAL A 31 20.02 -18.05 -28.20
CA VAL A 31 19.01 -17.65 -27.21
C VAL A 31 19.64 -17.76 -25.83
N ALA A 32 19.49 -16.71 -25.03
CA ALA A 32 19.99 -16.66 -23.66
C ALA A 32 18.83 -16.59 -22.65
N PHE A 33 18.93 -17.43 -21.62
CA PHE A 33 18.02 -17.45 -20.49
C PHE A 33 18.82 -17.17 -19.22
N LYS A 34 18.28 -16.29 -18.37
CA LYS A 34 18.64 -16.25 -16.96
C LYS A 34 17.88 -17.39 -16.28
N VAL A 35 18.49 -18.06 -15.31
CA VAL A 35 17.86 -19.11 -14.51
C VAL A 35 18.43 -19.03 -13.10
N ASP A 36 17.65 -19.48 -12.12
CA ASP A 36 18.08 -19.63 -10.74
C ASP A 36 18.88 -20.93 -10.61
N SER A 37 19.97 -20.89 -9.85
CA SER A 37 20.85 -22.04 -9.59
C SER A 37 21.33 -21.99 -8.15
N SER A 38 21.22 -23.12 -7.45
CA SER A 38 21.54 -23.21 -6.01
C SER A 38 23.04 -23.06 -5.70
N ASP A 39 23.90 -23.35 -6.66
CA ASP A 39 25.36 -23.25 -6.55
C ASP A 39 25.98 -22.24 -7.54
N GLY A 40 25.14 -21.45 -8.22
CA GLY A 40 25.57 -20.52 -9.26
C GLY A 40 26.06 -21.19 -10.55
N SER A 41 25.88 -22.50 -10.70
CA SER A 41 26.24 -23.21 -11.93
C SER A 41 25.24 -22.95 -13.06
N CYS A 42 25.76 -22.83 -14.28
CA CYS A 42 24.90 -22.80 -15.48
C CYS A 42 24.25 -24.17 -15.72
N PRO A 43 23.06 -24.20 -16.37
CA PRO A 43 22.46 -25.43 -16.84
C PRO A 43 23.44 -26.26 -17.68
N LYS A 44 23.49 -27.57 -17.39
CA LYS A 44 24.36 -28.54 -18.06
C LYS A 44 23.54 -29.74 -18.51
N GLY A 45 24.10 -30.49 -19.45
CA GLY A 45 23.49 -31.72 -19.93
C GLY A 45 22.84 -31.62 -21.29
N THR A 46 21.86 -32.49 -21.51
CA THR A 46 21.09 -32.52 -22.77
C THR A 46 20.04 -31.39 -22.76
N ASN A 47 19.89 -30.67 -23.88
CA ASN A 47 18.87 -29.63 -24.11
C ASN A 47 18.92 -28.44 -23.13
N PRO A 48 20.07 -27.77 -22.93
CA PRO A 48 20.14 -26.52 -22.16
C PRO A 48 19.12 -25.49 -22.71
N PRO A 49 18.51 -24.63 -21.88
CA PRO A 49 18.90 -24.23 -20.52
C PRO A 49 18.29 -25.11 -19.41
N THR A 50 17.90 -26.36 -19.70
CA THR A 50 17.49 -27.33 -18.67
C THR A 50 18.70 -27.96 -17.97
N PHE A 51 18.50 -28.50 -16.76
CA PHE A 51 19.52 -29.24 -16.02
C PHE A 51 19.31 -30.75 -16.27
N ASP A 52 19.92 -31.30 -17.32
CA ASP A 52 19.71 -32.70 -17.73
C ASP A 52 18.22 -33.07 -17.92
N ASN A 53 17.50 -32.30 -18.75
CA ASN A 53 16.05 -32.39 -18.96
C ASN A 53 15.18 -32.10 -17.71
N GLN A 54 15.76 -31.69 -16.58
CA GLN A 54 14.98 -31.12 -15.48
C GLN A 54 14.65 -29.66 -15.77
N ASN A 55 13.43 -29.25 -15.41
CA ASN A 55 12.98 -27.89 -15.61
C ASN A 55 13.95 -26.91 -14.92
N ALA A 56 14.27 -25.83 -15.62
CA ALA A 56 14.99 -24.71 -15.01
C ALA A 56 13.97 -23.65 -14.56
N THR A 57 14.18 -23.07 -13.39
CA THR A 57 13.35 -21.98 -12.89
C THR A 57 14.11 -20.67 -12.94
N GLY A 58 13.42 -19.56 -12.83
CA GLY A 58 14.05 -18.27 -12.64
C GLY A 58 13.10 -17.23 -12.07
N THR A 59 13.69 -16.17 -11.54
CA THR A 59 12.94 -15.05 -10.95
C THR A 59 13.39 -13.73 -11.57
N LEU A 60 12.42 -12.88 -11.92
CA LEU A 60 12.64 -11.47 -12.28
C LEU A 60 11.97 -10.59 -11.24
N PHE A 61 12.65 -9.54 -10.81
CA PHE A 61 12.03 -8.40 -10.15
C PHE A 61 11.90 -7.28 -11.19
N ILE A 62 10.70 -6.76 -11.35
CA ILE A 62 10.39 -5.70 -12.31
C ILE A 62 9.85 -4.52 -11.52
N GLU A 63 10.51 -3.39 -11.68
CA GLU A 63 10.11 -2.09 -11.19
C GLU A 63 10.09 -1.16 -12.40
N ASP A 64 8.94 -0.57 -12.69
CA ASP A 64 8.74 0.36 -13.79
C ASP A 64 7.85 1.53 -13.34
N GLU A 65 7.85 2.63 -14.11
CA GLU A 65 7.12 3.85 -13.74
C GLU A 65 5.60 3.74 -13.93
N GLU A 66 5.11 2.74 -14.66
CA GLU A 66 3.70 2.64 -15.05
C GLU A 66 2.91 1.67 -14.16
N THR A 67 3.59 0.84 -13.38
CA THR A 67 2.97 -0.23 -12.61
C THR A 67 3.67 -0.47 -11.27
N PHE A 68 2.96 -1.17 -10.40
CA PHE A 68 3.53 -1.60 -9.14
C PHE A 68 4.65 -2.64 -9.32
N PRO A 69 5.69 -2.60 -8.47
CA PRO A 69 6.75 -3.60 -8.46
C PRO A 69 6.20 -5.01 -8.46
N ARG A 70 6.84 -5.92 -9.19
CA ARG A 70 6.34 -7.29 -9.35
C ARG A 70 7.45 -8.31 -9.49
N TYR A 71 7.19 -9.49 -8.94
CA TYR A 71 8.01 -10.67 -9.17
C TYR A 71 7.40 -11.52 -10.28
N VAL A 72 8.22 -11.90 -11.27
CA VAL A 72 7.86 -12.89 -12.29
C VAL A 72 8.66 -14.15 -12.01
N TYR A 73 7.95 -15.21 -11.61
CA TYR A 73 8.52 -16.54 -11.44
C TYR A 73 8.25 -17.34 -12.69
N TYR A 74 9.28 -17.85 -13.34
CA TYR A 74 9.16 -18.63 -14.56
C TYR A 74 9.81 -20.00 -14.44
N SER A 75 9.32 -20.92 -15.26
CA SER A 75 9.85 -22.27 -15.45
C SER A 75 10.03 -22.53 -16.93
N ILE A 76 11.15 -23.16 -17.29
CA ILE A 76 11.53 -23.55 -18.63
C ILE A 76 11.54 -25.07 -18.68
N SER A 77 10.71 -25.65 -19.53
CA SER A 77 10.68 -27.10 -19.79
C SER A 77 11.03 -27.39 -21.24
N PHE A 78 11.53 -28.60 -21.51
CA PHE A 78 11.85 -29.06 -22.86
C PHE A 78 11.02 -30.28 -23.22
N THR A 79 10.33 -30.25 -24.36
CA THR A 79 9.58 -31.39 -24.88
C THR A 79 9.56 -31.35 -26.40
N GLY A 80 10.02 -32.43 -27.04
CA GLY A 80 9.93 -32.60 -28.49
C GLY A 80 10.66 -31.52 -29.31
N GLY A 81 11.86 -31.11 -28.89
CA GLY A 81 12.63 -30.07 -29.60
C GLY A 81 12.19 -28.63 -29.32
N ILE A 82 11.27 -28.43 -28.37
CA ILE A 82 10.70 -27.12 -28.05
C ILE A 82 10.94 -26.82 -26.58
N TRP A 83 11.54 -25.65 -26.31
CA TRP A 83 11.50 -25.04 -24.98
C TRP A 83 10.19 -24.29 -24.81
N LYS A 84 9.48 -24.61 -23.73
CA LYS A 84 8.27 -23.91 -23.31
C LYS A 84 8.58 -23.15 -22.02
N VAL A 85 8.22 -21.87 -22.01
CA VAL A 85 8.29 -21.04 -20.81
C VAL A 85 6.89 -20.85 -20.26
N SER A 86 6.73 -21.08 -18.97
CA SER A 86 5.52 -20.76 -18.21
C SER A 86 5.90 -19.82 -17.07
N TYR A 87 5.03 -18.87 -16.73
CA TYR A 87 5.29 -17.92 -15.67
C TYR A 87 4.06 -17.70 -14.79
N ARG A 88 4.31 -17.17 -13.59
CA ARG A 88 3.33 -16.56 -12.71
C ARG A 88 3.86 -15.19 -12.28
N VAL A 89 2.95 -14.24 -12.12
CA VAL A 89 3.27 -12.89 -11.65
C VAL A 89 2.76 -12.75 -10.22
N ASN A 90 3.59 -12.21 -9.34
CA ASN A 90 3.19 -11.73 -8.03
C ASN A 90 3.38 -10.21 -8.02
N VAL A 91 2.29 -9.46 -7.96
CA VAL A 91 2.31 -7.99 -7.95
C VAL A 91 2.33 -7.51 -6.49
N SER A 92 3.07 -6.43 -6.22
CA SER A 92 3.10 -5.85 -4.88
C SER A 92 1.73 -5.33 -4.45
N CYS A 93 1.02 -4.63 -5.34
CA CYS A 93 -0.30 -4.06 -5.08
C CYS A 93 -1.32 -4.42 -6.18
N SER A 94 -2.59 -4.51 -5.81
CA SER A 94 -3.68 -4.61 -6.79
C SER A 94 -3.92 -3.26 -7.50
N SER A 95 -4.71 -3.28 -8.58
CA SER A 95 -5.09 -2.06 -9.31
C SER A 95 -5.96 -1.06 -8.53
N ASP A 96 -6.47 -1.44 -7.35
CA ASP A 96 -7.28 -0.57 -6.49
C ASP A 96 -6.42 0.39 -5.65
N PHE A 97 -5.10 0.17 -5.63
CA PHE A 97 -4.13 1.04 -4.99
C PHE A 97 -3.60 2.07 -5.99
N PHE A 98 -3.21 3.25 -5.49
CA PHE A 98 -2.65 4.32 -6.32
C PHE A 98 -1.20 4.65 -5.96
N ASP A 99 -0.67 4.07 -4.88
CA ASP A 99 0.70 4.32 -4.44
C ASP A 99 1.30 3.11 -3.72
N TYR A 100 2.63 3.01 -3.76
CA TYR A 100 3.44 1.97 -3.17
C TYR A 100 4.60 2.62 -2.43
N TYR A 101 4.88 2.13 -1.23
CA TYR A 101 6.03 2.54 -0.44
C TYR A 101 6.82 1.32 0.02
N GLU A 102 8.13 1.37 -0.15
CA GLU A 102 9.08 0.39 0.39
C GLU A 102 10.07 1.12 1.30
N GLY A 103 10.06 0.75 2.57
CA GLY A 103 10.98 1.27 3.56
C GLY A 103 12.36 0.63 3.46
N ASN A 104 13.36 1.30 4.02
CA ASN A 104 14.74 0.79 4.05
C ASN A 104 14.90 -0.50 4.87
N ASP A 105 13.94 -0.81 5.74
CA ASP A 105 13.86 -2.04 6.52
C ASP A 105 13.26 -3.22 5.73
N GLY A 106 12.89 -3.00 4.46
CA GLY A 106 12.28 -4.00 3.58
C GLY A 106 10.79 -4.20 3.84
N THR A 107 10.16 -3.41 4.71
CA THR A 107 8.70 -3.37 4.80
C THR A 107 8.15 -2.64 3.58
N SER A 108 7.00 -3.08 3.08
CA SER A 108 6.36 -2.41 1.95
C SER A 108 4.85 -2.41 2.10
N ILE A 109 4.24 -1.29 1.74
CA ILE A 109 2.80 -1.08 1.85
C ILE A 109 2.23 -0.58 0.52
N CYS A 110 0.96 -0.91 0.31
CA CYS A 110 0.14 -0.39 -0.76
C CYS A 110 -0.82 0.63 -0.18
N ILE A 111 -0.90 1.82 -0.78
CA ILE A 111 -1.74 2.91 -0.29
C ILE A 111 -2.88 3.17 -1.27
N THR A 112 -4.09 3.24 -0.73
CA THR A 112 -5.31 3.63 -1.42
C THR A 112 -6.10 4.59 -0.54
N GLY A 113 -7.25 5.05 -1.01
CA GLY A 113 -8.00 6.04 -0.27
C GLY A 113 -9.15 6.64 -1.06
N TYR A 114 -9.88 7.51 -0.38
CA TYR A 114 -10.94 8.30 -0.97
C TYR A 114 -10.58 9.79 -0.87
N ILE A 115 -10.83 10.54 -1.93
CA ILE A 115 -10.61 11.99 -2.00
C ILE A 115 -11.93 12.63 -2.40
N ASP A 116 -12.44 13.56 -1.58
CA ASP A 116 -13.67 14.28 -1.90
C ASP A 116 -13.43 15.39 -2.93
N MET A 117 -13.36 14.98 -4.20
CA MET A 117 -13.11 15.88 -5.34
C MET A 117 -14.30 16.80 -5.67
N SER A 118 -15.46 16.58 -5.06
CA SER A 118 -16.72 17.26 -5.40
C SER A 118 -17.46 17.83 -4.21
N ASN A 119 -16.81 17.84 -3.03
CA ASN A 119 -17.39 18.25 -1.76
C ASN A 119 -18.77 17.58 -1.51
N LYS A 120 -18.88 16.29 -1.82
CA LYS A 120 -20.14 15.51 -1.80
C LYS A 120 -20.75 15.44 -0.41
N THR A 121 -19.91 15.38 0.61
CA THR A 121 -20.32 15.26 2.01
C THR A 121 -19.88 16.50 2.76
N THR A 122 -20.77 17.49 2.88
CA THR A 122 -20.49 18.75 3.59
C THR A 122 -19.86 18.51 4.97
N SER A 123 -20.40 17.55 5.74
CA SER A 123 -19.95 17.17 7.09
C SER A 123 -18.70 16.28 7.14
N GLY A 124 -18.18 15.86 5.99
CA GLY A 124 -17.01 14.99 5.87
C GLY A 124 -17.29 13.51 6.17
N TYR A 125 -16.20 12.73 6.18
CA TYR A 125 -16.24 11.27 6.37
C TYR A 125 -15.99 10.86 7.80
N SER A 126 -16.74 9.87 8.25
CA SER A 126 -16.52 9.27 9.55
C SER A 126 -15.39 8.24 9.56
N TYR A 127 -14.92 7.89 10.75
CA TYR A 127 -13.99 6.78 10.92
C TYR A 127 -14.60 5.46 10.48
N GLN A 128 -15.88 5.18 10.80
CA GLN A 128 -16.51 3.96 10.31
C GLN A 128 -16.61 3.98 8.78
N ASN A 129 -16.90 5.13 8.16
CA ASN A 129 -16.82 5.23 6.70
C ASN A 129 -15.40 4.93 6.19
N SER A 130 -14.36 5.33 6.92
CA SER A 130 -12.98 4.98 6.63
C SER A 130 -12.75 3.46 6.71
N VAL A 131 -13.17 2.83 7.81
CA VAL A 131 -13.05 1.38 8.03
C VAL A 131 -13.78 0.62 6.92
N ASP A 132 -15.04 0.94 6.65
CA ASP A 132 -15.86 0.28 5.64
C ASP A 132 -15.25 0.47 4.24
N TYR A 133 -14.85 1.70 3.89
CA TYR A 133 -14.25 2.01 2.61
C TYR A 133 -12.93 1.25 2.36
N CYS A 134 -12.07 1.19 3.38
CA CYS A 134 -10.81 0.46 3.30
C CYS A 134 -11.04 -1.05 3.22
N TRP A 135 -11.98 -1.58 4.00
CA TRP A 135 -12.33 -2.99 4.01
C TRP A 135 -12.83 -3.49 2.65
N GLU A 136 -13.68 -2.72 1.98
CA GLU A 136 -14.16 -3.01 0.61
C GLU A 136 -13.00 -3.17 -0.40
N ARG A 137 -11.84 -2.56 -0.11
CA ARG A 137 -10.61 -2.61 -0.93
C ARG A 137 -9.56 -3.59 -0.39
N LYS A 138 -9.94 -4.48 0.54
CA LYS A 138 -9.02 -5.43 1.20
C LYS A 138 -7.82 -4.71 1.84
N SER A 139 -8.11 -3.58 2.45
CA SER A 139 -7.14 -2.71 3.12
C SER A 139 -7.74 -2.23 4.45
N TYR A 140 -6.98 -1.46 5.20
CA TYR A 140 -7.39 -0.91 6.49
C TYR A 140 -7.07 0.58 6.55
N PRO A 141 -7.76 1.38 7.38
CA PRO A 141 -7.30 2.73 7.70
C PRO A 141 -5.80 2.73 8.02
N ILE A 142 -5.08 3.75 7.55
CA ILE A 142 -3.62 3.78 7.67
C ILE A 142 -3.16 4.16 9.08
N GLY A 143 -2.25 3.38 9.67
CA GLY A 143 -1.44 3.78 10.82
C GLY A 143 -0.05 4.20 10.34
N ILE A 144 0.72 4.90 11.16
CA ILE A 144 2.10 5.31 10.81
C ILE A 144 3.08 4.43 11.58
N TRP A 145 3.93 3.69 10.88
CA TRP A 145 4.91 2.80 11.49
C TRP A 145 6.18 3.54 11.94
N ASN A 146 6.78 4.31 11.03
CA ASN A 146 8.06 4.97 11.24
C ASN A 146 8.14 6.34 10.54
N SER A 147 9.21 7.08 10.81
CA SER A 147 9.38 8.45 10.26
C SER A 147 9.57 8.50 8.75
N GLU A 148 10.11 7.45 8.12
CA GLU A 148 10.27 7.40 6.67
C GLU A 148 8.90 7.27 5.98
N GLU A 149 8.06 6.34 6.49
CA GLU A 149 6.68 6.17 6.06
C GLU A 149 5.86 7.44 6.33
N ALA A 150 6.01 8.07 7.50
CA ALA A 150 5.34 9.33 7.84
C ALA A 150 5.66 10.43 6.82
N ASN A 151 6.93 10.56 6.42
CA ASN A 151 7.36 11.52 5.40
C ASN A 151 6.77 11.20 4.03
N HIS A 152 6.78 9.93 3.62
CA HIS A 152 6.19 9.49 2.36
C HIS A 152 4.70 9.80 2.31
N ILE A 153 3.94 9.38 3.32
CA ILE A 153 2.50 9.62 3.42
C ILE A 153 2.18 11.11 3.46
N SER A 154 2.98 11.92 4.18
CA SER A 154 2.78 13.37 4.21
C SER A 154 2.95 14.00 2.83
N ASN A 155 3.97 13.59 2.07
CA ASN A 155 4.20 14.07 0.70
C ASN A 155 3.09 13.61 -0.25
N LEU A 156 2.63 12.36 -0.12
CA LEU A 156 1.49 11.83 -0.85
C LEU A 156 0.23 12.63 -0.56
N VAL A 157 -0.10 12.89 0.70
CA VAL A 157 -1.25 13.70 1.10
C VAL A 157 -1.19 15.09 0.47
N LEU A 158 -0.02 15.74 0.51
CA LEU A 158 0.18 17.05 -0.07
C LEU A 158 0.01 17.04 -1.60
N SER A 159 0.41 15.96 -2.29
CA SER A 159 0.21 15.82 -3.74
C SER A 159 -1.27 15.60 -4.10
N LEU A 160 -1.96 14.75 -3.32
CA LEU A 160 -3.39 14.44 -3.46
C LEU A 160 -4.30 15.64 -3.18
N ARG A 161 -3.82 16.65 -2.44
CA ARG A 161 -4.56 17.91 -2.20
C ARG A 161 -5.05 18.55 -3.49
N SER A 162 -4.27 18.47 -4.57
CA SER A 162 -4.63 19.02 -5.88
C SER A 162 -5.89 18.39 -6.49
N SER A 163 -6.33 17.25 -5.97
CA SER A 163 -7.54 16.54 -6.40
C SER A 163 -8.79 16.95 -5.60
N LEU A 164 -8.64 17.56 -4.42
CA LEU A 164 -9.77 18.04 -3.62
C LEU A 164 -10.63 19.07 -4.38
N ASP A 165 -11.90 19.23 -4.01
CA ASP A 165 -12.71 20.33 -4.52
C ASP A 165 -12.08 21.70 -4.18
N SER A 166 -12.31 22.72 -5.00
CA SER A 166 -11.83 24.10 -4.83
C SER A 166 -12.10 24.69 -3.43
N ILE A 167 -13.24 24.37 -2.80
CA ILE A 167 -13.57 24.82 -1.45
C ILE A 167 -12.74 24.05 -0.41
N ALA A 168 -12.62 22.73 -0.55
CA ALA A 168 -11.81 21.91 0.34
C ALA A 168 -10.30 22.13 0.18
N LYS A 169 -9.84 22.56 -1.01
CA LYS A 169 -8.44 22.92 -1.28
C LYS A 169 -7.99 24.16 -0.52
N THR A 170 -8.88 25.14 -0.40
CA THR A 170 -8.57 26.46 0.18
C THR A 170 -8.80 26.49 1.68
N ASN A 171 -9.62 25.59 2.20
CA ASN A 171 -9.85 25.42 3.63
C ASN A 171 -8.97 24.33 4.23
N ASN A 172 -8.76 24.40 5.54
CA ASN A 172 -8.15 23.32 6.28
C ASN A 172 -9.11 22.12 6.32
N THR A 173 -8.58 20.92 6.32
CA THR A 173 -9.39 19.70 6.34
C THR A 173 -8.68 18.61 7.15
N TYR A 174 -9.47 17.65 7.60
CA TYR A 174 -8.95 16.43 8.21
C TYR A 174 -8.87 15.28 7.20
N ILE A 175 -8.00 14.34 7.51
CA ILE A 175 -7.85 13.07 6.82
C ILE A 175 -8.07 11.98 7.85
N ARG A 176 -8.94 11.03 7.52
CA ARG A 176 -9.17 9.86 8.36
C ARG A 176 -8.02 8.87 8.20
N ILE A 177 -7.43 8.55 9.35
CA ILE A 177 -6.40 7.55 9.54
C ILE A 177 -6.80 6.64 10.71
N ASP A 178 -6.05 5.58 10.95
CA ASP A 178 -6.35 4.56 11.95
C ASP A 178 -6.11 5.08 13.37
N GLY A 179 -6.80 4.47 14.34
CA GLY A 179 -6.66 4.75 15.76
C GLY A 179 -7.89 5.40 16.38
N ILE A 180 -8.54 4.65 17.27
CA ILE A 180 -9.59 5.14 18.17
C ILE A 180 -9.18 4.94 19.61
N ARG A 181 -9.30 5.99 20.43
CA ARG A 181 -9.05 5.92 21.86
C ARG A 181 -9.97 4.89 22.52
N LYS A 182 -9.39 3.98 23.31
CA LYS A 182 -10.12 2.98 24.08
C LYS A 182 -10.99 3.63 25.15
N ALA A 183 -12.12 2.99 25.49
CA ALA A 183 -13.13 3.53 26.40
C ALA A 183 -12.57 3.98 27.78
N ASN A 184 -11.63 3.22 28.37
CA ASN A 184 -10.96 3.60 29.62
C ASN A 184 -10.14 4.89 29.48
N CYS A 185 -9.56 5.11 28.31
CA CYS A 185 -8.74 6.27 28.01
C CYS A 185 -9.53 7.52 27.64
N GLN A 186 -10.79 7.40 27.21
CA GLN A 186 -11.65 8.56 26.91
C GLN A 186 -11.88 9.43 28.15
N MET A 187 -12.01 8.80 29.33
CA MET A 187 -12.18 9.52 30.59
C MET A 187 -10.87 10.10 31.16
N THR A 188 -9.72 9.53 30.79
CA THR A 188 -8.41 9.84 31.40
C THR A 188 -7.28 9.88 30.34
N PRO A 189 -7.38 10.75 29.33
CA PRO A 189 -6.51 10.70 28.15
C PRO A 189 -5.05 11.05 28.46
N GLU A 190 -4.78 11.78 29.55
CA GLU A 190 -3.46 12.28 29.94
C GLU A 190 -2.59 11.24 30.69
N THR A 191 -3.11 10.03 30.96
CA THR A 191 -2.28 8.99 31.59
C THR A 191 -1.26 8.44 30.59
N ALA A 192 -0.09 8.02 31.08
CA ALA A 192 0.99 7.52 30.22
C ALA A 192 0.54 6.37 29.30
N GLU A 193 -0.28 5.44 29.80
CA GLU A 193 -0.89 4.36 29.00
C GLU A 193 -1.76 4.95 27.87
N CYS A 194 -2.64 5.90 28.20
CA CYS A 194 -3.59 6.50 27.27
C CYS A 194 -2.97 7.47 26.25
N MET A 195 -1.76 7.95 26.52
CA MET A 195 -0.93 8.72 25.60
C MET A 195 -0.07 7.83 24.68
N SER A 196 -0.05 6.52 24.91
CA SER A 196 0.69 5.56 24.08
C SER A 196 -0.24 4.86 23.09
N VAL A 197 0.34 4.04 22.20
CA VAL A 197 -0.43 3.15 21.32
C VAL A 197 -1.34 2.19 22.09
N GLU A 198 -1.01 1.86 23.35
CA GLU A 198 -1.86 1.03 24.21
C GLU A 198 -3.19 1.70 24.55
N GLY A 199 -3.24 3.04 24.51
CA GLY A 199 -4.45 3.82 24.72
C GLY A 199 -5.45 3.79 23.56
N PHE A 200 -5.05 3.22 22.42
CA PHE A 200 -5.81 3.25 21.17
C PHE A 200 -6.04 1.84 20.63
N THR A 201 -7.10 1.70 19.83
CA THR A 201 -7.42 0.53 19.02
C THR A 201 -7.14 0.87 17.57
N PHE A 202 -6.34 0.03 16.92
CA PHE A 202 -6.03 0.10 15.50
C PHE A 202 -6.69 -1.07 14.79
N THR A 203 -7.04 -0.87 13.52
CA THR A 203 -7.70 -1.86 12.67
C THR A 203 -6.76 -2.42 11.61
N GLY A 204 -5.73 -1.66 11.23
CA GLY A 204 -4.77 -2.01 10.18
C GLY A 204 -3.47 -2.60 10.68
N LEU A 205 -2.39 -2.29 9.96
CA LEU A 205 -1.04 -2.71 10.31
C LEU A 205 -0.69 -2.20 11.72
N PRO A 206 0.06 -2.98 12.52
CA PRO A 206 0.34 -2.59 13.90
C PRO A 206 1.07 -1.24 13.94
N VAL A 207 0.81 -0.42 14.96
CA VAL A 207 1.53 0.82 15.22
C VAL A 207 2.35 0.60 16.49
N GLU A 208 3.69 0.64 16.39
CA GLU A 208 4.57 0.30 17.53
C GLU A 208 4.61 1.39 18.59
N ASN A 209 4.64 2.65 18.16
CA ASN A 209 4.72 3.82 19.02
C ASN A 209 4.24 5.08 18.27
N PHE A 210 4.26 6.22 18.94
CA PHE A 210 3.87 7.51 18.36
C PHE A 210 5.07 8.41 18.01
N ASP A 211 6.29 7.90 17.94
CA ASP A 211 7.50 8.70 17.69
C ASP A 211 7.48 9.35 16.30
N ALA A 212 6.82 8.72 15.33
CA ALA A 212 6.64 9.22 13.97
C ALA A 212 5.41 10.12 13.78
N TYR A 213 4.57 10.27 14.82
CA TYR A 213 3.39 11.12 14.76
C TYR A 213 3.78 12.55 15.17
N ASP A 214 3.84 13.48 14.21
CA ASP A 214 4.05 14.90 14.51
C ASP A 214 2.76 15.54 15.03
N TRP A 215 2.50 15.42 16.33
CA TRP A 215 1.30 15.95 16.97
C TRP A 215 1.23 17.48 16.94
N VAL A 216 0.01 18.03 16.94
CA VAL A 216 -0.22 19.45 17.23
C VAL A 216 0.15 19.77 18.68
N THR A 217 -0.32 18.93 19.61
CA THR A 217 -0.01 19.00 21.04
C THR A 217 0.62 17.68 21.47
N ASP A 218 -0.20 16.63 21.57
CA ASP A 218 0.18 15.24 21.82
C ASP A 218 -1.04 14.33 21.57
N SER A 219 -0.88 13.03 21.82
CA SER A 219 -1.94 12.01 21.69
C SER A 219 -3.02 12.08 22.77
N SER A 220 -2.87 12.87 23.84
CA SER A 220 -3.92 13.12 24.84
C SER A 220 -4.91 14.20 24.41
N ALA A 221 -4.60 14.94 23.33
CA ALA A 221 -5.39 16.07 22.86
C ALA A 221 -6.89 15.73 22.79
N MET A 222 -7.71 16.64 23.32
CA MET A 222 -9.15 16.48 23.40
C MET A 222 -9.78 17.87 23.57
N GLU A 223 -10.31 18.47 22.50
CA GLU A 223 -10.99 19.78 22.58
C GLU A 223 -12.38 19.63 23.23
N THR A 224 -13.04 18.52 22.92
CA THR A 224 -14.32 18.08 23.45
C THR A 224 -14.21 16.63 23.87
N PHE A 225 -15.03 16.18 24.83
CA PHE A 225 -15.00 14.81 25.35
C PHE A 225 -15.17 13.72 24.26
N ASP A 226 -15.75 14.11 23.13
CA ASP A 226 -15.96 13.25 21.97
C ASP A 226 -14.71 13.13 21.08
N ASP A 227 -13.65 13.92 21.26
CA ASP A 227 -12.42 13.82 20.45
C ASP A 227 -11.60 12.58 20.79
N ASN A 228 -11.79 11.50 20.03
CA ASN A 228 -11.18 10.20 20.32
C ASN A 228 -10.58 9.47 19.09
N CYS A 229 -10.66 10.03 17.89
CA CYS A 229 -10.08 9.43 16.68
C CYS A 229 -8.84 10.19 16.23
N ILE A 230 -7.77 9.47 15.90
CA ILE A 230 -6.59 10.10 15.31
C ILE A 230 -6.94 10.59 13.90
N VAL A 231 -6.49 11.80 13.56
CA VAL A 231 -6.62 12.38 12.23
C VAL A 231 -5.30 13.03 11.81
N MET A 232 -5.06 13.11 10.50
CA MET A 232 -4.09 14.07 9.97
C MET A 232 -4.77 15.40 9.68
N ILE A 233 -4.03 16.49 9.88
CA ILE A 233 -4.43 17.84 9.54
C ILE A 233 -3.75 18.24 8.24
N LEU A 234 -4.59 18.55 7.24
CA LEU A 234 -4.17 19.25 6.04
C LEU A 234 -4.51 20.73 6.21
N ASN A 235 -3.54 21.52 6.67
CA ASN A 235 -3.65 22.96 6.86
C ASN A 235 -2.73 23.67 5.87
N GLY A 236 -3.29 24.24 4.80
CA GLY A 236 -2.48 24.93 3.80
C GLY A 236 -1.34 24.04 3.27
N THR A 237 -0.15 24.63 3.14
CA THR A 237 1.11 23.94 2.81
C THR A 237 1.95 23.64 4.05
N ASP A 238 1.37 23.81 5.23
CA ASP A 238 2.09 23.52 6.47
C ASP A 238 2.39 22.01 6.54
N PRO A 239 3.45 21.60 7.26
CA PRO A 239 3.72 20.20 7.50
C PRO A 239 2.48 19.47 8.03
N ILE A 240 2.26 18.25 7.54
CA ILE A 240 1.14 17.42 7.98
C ILE A 240 1.35 17.08 9.46
N LYS A 241 0.35 17.39 10.28
CA LYS A 241 0.35 17.13 11.72
C LYS A 241 -0.76 16.16 12.10
N MET A 242 -0.59 15.52 13.25
CA MET A 242 -1.55 14.60 13.85
C MET A 242 -2.32 15.27 14.97
N ASP A 243 -3.56 14.86 15.14
CA ASP A 243 -4.42 15.31 16.23
C ASP A 243 -5.44 14.25 16.59
N VAL A 244 -6.15 14.45 17.69
CA VAL A 244 -7.28 13.61 18.08
C VAL A 244 -8.56 14.43 17.98
N ARG A 245 -9.50 13.92 17.18
CA ARG A 245 -10.73 14.62 16.80
C ARG A 245 -11.95 13.73 16.86
N ARG A 246 -13.12 14.36 16.80
CA ARG A 246 -14.40 13.79 17.22
C ARG A 246 -14.70 12.38 16.69
N PHE A 247 -15.22 11.63 17.64
CA PHE A 247 -15.83 10.32 17.68
C PHE A 247 -17.21 10.57 18.31
N GLU A 248 -18.32 10.34 17.61
CA GLU A 248 -19.62 10.52 18.25
C GLU A 248 -20.12 9.19 18.83
N VAL A 249 -20.39 9.21 20.14
CA VAL A 249 -21.25 8.21 20.81
C VAL A 249 -22.66 8.78 20.86
N SER A 250 -23.61 8.17 20.18
CA SER A 250 -25.01 8.31 20.54
C SER A 250 -25.55 6.98 21.05
N LYS A 251 -26.12 6.99 22.25
CA LYS A 251 -27.18 6.05 22.63
C LYS A 251 -28.03 6.69 23.72
N ILE A 252 -29.34 6.79 23.49
CA ILE A 252 -30.34 6.13 24.35
C ILE A 252 -31.61 5.81 23.52
N SER A 253 -31.69 4.63 22.91
CA SER A 253 -32.91 3.79 22.94
C SER A 253 -32.59 2.43 22.32
N GLU A 254 -33.20 1.38 22.88
CA GLU A 254 -32.98 -0.02 22.54
C GLU A 254 -33.21 -0.31 21.04
N ILE A 255 -32.42 -1.26 20.55
CA ILE A 255 -32.50 -1.94 19.24
C ILE A 255 -31.85 -1.16 18.07
N GLN A 256 -30.72 -1.71 17.61
CA GLN A 256 -29.93 -1.36 16.40
C GLN A 256 -28.84 -0.28 16.60
N MET A 257 -27.59 -0.74 16.71
CA MET A 257 -26.37 0.09 16.83
C MET A 257 -25.84 0.42 15.43
N ASP A 258 -25.76 1.70 15.11
CA ASP A 258 -25.22 2.21 13.84
C ASP A 258 -24.06 3.16 14.14
N PHE A 259 -22.89 2.91 13.57
CA PHE A 259 -21.57 3.36 14.06
C PHE A 259 -20.96 4.37 13.09
N SER A 260 -20.70 5.62 13.48
CA SER A 260 -19.87 6.51 12.64
C SER A 260 -19.30 7.69 13.44
N CYS A 261 -17.98 7.93 13.36
CA CYS A 261 -17.35 9.22 13.74
C CYS A 261 -17.73 10.35 12.79
N PHE A 262 -19.02 10.55 12.61
CA PHE A 262 -19.59 11.68 11.92
C PHE A 262 -19.42 12.93 12.80
N SER A 263 -19.44 14.13 12.22
CA SER A 263 -19.64 15.31 13.06
C SER A 263 -20.31 16.43 12.28
N THR A 264 -21.32 17.03 12.89
CA THR A 264 -21.85 18.35 12.54
C THR A 264 -21.16 19.47 13.35
N GLY A 265 -19.99 19.19 13.96
CA GLY A 265 -19.32 20.14 14.86
C GLY A 265 -17.80 19.99 15.04
N SER A 266 -17.13 19.10 14.31
CA SER A 266 -15.67 19.11 14.15
C SER A 266 -15.26 20.47 13.59
N PRO A 267 -14.17 21.08 14.09
CA PRO A 267 -13.72 22.37 13.57
C PRO A 267 -13.39 22.28 12.08
N LEU A 268 -12.99 21.10 11.57
CA LEU A 268 -12.73 20.84 10.15
C LEU A 268 -13.43 19.53 9.70
N PRO A 269 -14.14 19.50 8.57
CA PRO A 269 -14.75 18.27 8.05
C PRO A 269 -13.67 17.37 7.43
N PRO A 270 -13.61 16.06 7.72
CA PRO A 270 -12.66 15.16 7.07
C PRO A 270 -13.02 14.96 5.59
N LYS A 271 -12.10 15.27 4.66
CA LYS A 271 -12.34 15.20 3.20
C LYS A 271 -11.54 14.11 2.48
N MET A 272 -10.71 13.40 3.22
CA MET A 272 -9.93 12.27 2.70
C MET A 272 -9.99 11.10 3.67
N ILE A 273 -9.95 9.91 3.10
CA ILE A 273 -9.73 8.64 3.78
C ILE A 273 -8.45 8.07 3.22
N LEU A 274 -7.53 7.64 4.07
CA LEU A 274 -6.35 6.90 3.65
C LEU A 274 -6.39 5.48 4.20
N CYS A 275 -6.06 4.54 3.32
CA CYS A 275 -6.04 3.13 3.59
C CYS A 275 -4.67 2.56 3.20
N SER A 276 -4.24 1.54 3.93
CA SER A 276 -3.03 0.77 3.62
C SER A 276 -3.27 -0.72 3.73
N SER A 277 -2.42 -1.48 3.06
CA SER A 277 -2.27 -2.91 3.25
C SER A 277 -0.81 -3.29 3.08
N ALA A 278 -0.39 -4.42 3.66
CA ALA A 278 0.93 -4.97 3.36
C ALA A 278 1.02 -5.29 1.86
N ALA A 279 2.15 -4.97 1.24
CA ALA A 279 2.39 -5.35 -0.15
C ALA A 279 2.60 -6.88 -0.27
N TRP A 280 2.53 -7.38 -1.50
CA TRP A 280 2.84 -8.77 -1.88
C TRP A 280 1.86 -9.84 -1.40
N ILE A 281 0.69 -9.44 -0.88
CA ILE A 281 -0.34 -10.34 -0.36
C ILE A 281 -1.43 -10.72 -1.38
N PHE A 282 -1.33 -10.24 -2.62
CA PHE A 282 -2.39 -10.30 -3.64
C PHE A 282 -2.20 -11.39 -4.69
#